data_AF-A0A2V8V714-F1
#
_entry.id   AF-A0A2V8V714-F1
#
_cell.length_a   1.000
_cell.length_b   1.000
_cell.length_c   1.000
_cell.angle_alpha   90.00
_cell.angle_beta   90.00
_cell.angle_gamma   90.00
#
_symmetry.space_group_name_H-M   'P 1'
#
loop_
_entity.id
_entity.type
_entity.pdbx_description
1 polymer ?
#
loop_
_entity_poly.entity_id
_entity_poly.type
_entity_poly.pdbx_seq_one_letter_code
_entity_poly.pdbx_strand_id
1 'polypeptide(L)'
;MARANHAETAQRLNLARSLLRQSDSFAQAVHKLSGSCAISPRQAYRYLHQAERLKAPVPVVTAKIPFTVKLPENLVKRLRRYVKRSCSTLSEVVSQAVIAWLDRGRGRG
;
A
#
# COMPACT_ATOMS: atom_id res chain seq x y z
N MET A 1 -11.79 -8.98 14.88
CA MET A 1 -11.10 -8.09 13.91
C MET A 1 -9.61 -8.33 14.02
N ALA A 2 -8.95 -8.76 12.95
CA ALA A 2 -7.49 -8.92 12.93
C ALA A 2 -6.80 -7.55 13.06
N ARG A 3 -5.60 -7.52 13.64
CA ARG A 3 -4.82 -6.28 13.79
C ARG A 3 -4.43 -5.76 12.39
N ALA A 4 -4.64 -4.46 12.16
CA ALA A 4 -4.29 -3.84 10.89
C ALA A 4 -2.79 -3.94 10.62
N ASN A 5 -2.40 -4.29 9.40
CA ASN A 5 -1.01 -4.26 8.99
C ASN A 5 -0.56 -2.80 8.69
N HIS A 6 0.74 -2.60 8.42
CA HIS A 6 1.29 -1.26 8.18
C HIS A 6 0.67 -0.56 6.96
N ALA A 7 0.37 -1.31 5.91
CA ALA A 7 -0.22 -0.77 4.68
C ALA A 7 -1.67 -0.33 4.91
N GLU A 8 -2.48 -1.17 5.57
CA GLU A 8 -3.84 -0.84 5.97
C GLU A 8 -3.87 0.35 6.92
N THR A 9 -2.91 0.44 7.84
CA THR A 9 -2.76 1.59 8.75
C THR A 9 -2.46 2.87 7.95
N ALA A 10 -1.54 2.82 6.98
CA ALA A 10 -1.23 3.95 6.12
C ALA A 10 -2.43 4.38 5.26
N GLN A 11 -3.16 3.41 4.69
CA GLN A 11 -4.39 3.67 3.93
C GLN A 11 -5.44 4.37 4.79
N ARG A 12 -5.70 3.86 6.00
CA ARG A 12 -6.67 4.44 6.93
C ARG A 12 -6.27 5.86 7.37
N LEU A 13 -4.99 6.11 7.60
CA LEU A 13 -4.49 7.45 7.93
C LEU A 13 -4.65 8.44 6.77
N ASN A 14 -4.38 7.99 5.54
CA ASN A 14 -4.56 8.84 4.36
C ASN A 14 -6.03 9.14 4.09
N LEU A 15 -6.90 8.14 4.23
CA LEU A 15 -8.35 8.31 4.11
C LEU A 15 -8.89 9.23 5.22
N ALA A 16 -8.43 9.06 6.45
CA ALA A 16 -8.77 9.95 7.55
C ALA A 16 -8.36 11.41 7.24
N ARG A 17 -7.16 11.61 6.70
CA ARG A 17 -6.67 12.93 6.27
C ARG A 17 -7.53 13.54 5.17
N SER A 18 -7.96 12.76 4.17
CA SER A 18 -8.84 13.28 3.12
C SER A 18 -10.23 13.62 3.67
N LEU A 19 -10.77 12.79 4.56
CA LEU A 19 -12.07 13.04 5.19
C LEU A 19 -12.09 14.28 6.07
N LEU A 20 -11.00 14.59 6.78
CA LEU A 20 -10.86 15.83 7.55
C LEU A 20 -10.92 17.08 6.67
N ARG A 21 -10.50 16.99 5.41
CA ARG A 21 -10.55 18.11 4.45
C ARG A 21 -11.89 18.25 3.74
N GLN A 22 -12.70 17.19 3.72
CA GLN A 22 -13.93 17.09 2.94
C GLN A 22 -15.21 17.08 3.80
N SER A 23 -15.07 16.98 5.12
CA SER A 23 -16.21 16.87 6.04
C SER A 23 -16.39 18.18 6.79
N ASP A 24 -17.65 18.59 6.96
CA ASP A 24 -18.01 19.84 7.64
C ASP A 24 -17.83 19.74 9.16
N SER A 25 -17.79 18.51 9.69
CA SER A 25 -17.54 18.26 11.11
C SER A 25 -16.71 17.01 11.36
N PHE A 26 -16.03 16.99 12.51
CA PHE A 26 -15.25 15.84 12.96
C PHE A 26 -16.13 14.60 13.17
N ALA A 27 -17.33 14.76 13.71
CA ALA A 27 -18.29 13.67 13.90
C ALA A 27 -18.71 13.02 12.56
N GLN A 28 -18.94 13.84 11.53
CA GLN A 28 -19.23 13.35 10.19
C GLN A 28 -18.03 12.58 9.60
N ALA A 29 -16.80 13.07 9.80
CA ALA A 29 -15.59 12.37 9.38
C ALA A 29 -15.42 11.02 10.10
N VAL A 30 -15.73 10.95 11.40
CA VAL A 30 -15.73 9.69 12.18
C VAL A 30 -16.71 8.69 11.59
N HIS A 31 -17.94 9.12 11.31
CA HIS A 31 -18.98 8.26 10.76
C HIS A 31 -18.59 7.72 9.36
N LYS A 32 -18.10 8.60 8.48
CA LYS A 32 -17.62 8.22 7.14
C LYS A 32 -16.45 7.23 7.23
N LEU A 33 -15.46 7.49 8.09
CA LEU A 33 -14.29 6.61 8.23
C LEU A 33 -14.65 5.24 8.82
N SER A 34 -15.52 5.22 9.83
CA SER A 34 -16.01 3.99 10.46
C SER A 34 -16.73 3.11 9.43
N GLY A 35 -17.60 3.69 8.61
CA GLY A 35 -18.29 3.00 7.52
C GLY A 35 -17.34 2.49 6.43
N SER A 36 -16.50 3.37 5.88
CA SER A 36 -15.61 3.03 4.77
C SER A 36 -14.57 1.96 5.10
N CYS A 37 -14.14 1.88 6.36
CA CYS A 37 -13.12 0.91 6.79
C CYS A 37 -13.68 -0.25 7.62
N ALA A 38 -15.01 -0.31 7.84
CA ALA A 38 -15.66 -1.28 8.72
C ALA A 38 -14.98 -1.41 10.10
N ILE A 39 -14.57 -0.27 10.67
CA ILE A 39 -13.90 -0.17 11.99
C ILE A 39 -14.81 0.50 13.02
N SER A 40 -14.54 0.29 14.30
CA SER A 40 -15.34 0.93 15.35
C SER A 40 -15.19 2.46 15.35
N PRO A 41 -16.21 3.22 15.78
CA PRO A 41 -16.12 4.69 15.87
C PRO A 41 -14.93 5.17 16.73
N ARG A 42 -14.59 4.43 17.79
CA ARG A 42 -13.41 4.72 18.62
C ARG A 42 -12.11 4.58 17.84
N GLN A 43 -11.99 3.56 16.98
CA GLN A 43 -10.81 3.40 16.12
C GLN A 43 -10.76 4.49 15.05
N ALA A 44 -11.89 4.82 14.44
CA ALA A 44 -11.99 5.92 13.47
C ALA A 44 -11.57 7.26 14.10
N TYR A 45 -12.05 7.57 15.31
CA TYR A 45 -11.64 8.75 16.09
C TYR A 45 -10.12 8.81 16.27
N ARG A 46 -9.50 7.70 16.67
CA ARG A 46 -8.03 7.63 16.84
C ARG A 46 -7.28 7.90 15.53
N TYR A 47 -7.73 7.34 14.41
CA TYR A 47 -7.10 7.58 13.11
C TYR A 47 -7.25 9.02 12.65
N LEU A 48 -8.41 9.65 12.87
CA LEU A 48 -8.63 11.06 12.55
C LEU A 48 -7.73 11.97 13.38
N HIS A 49 -7.67 11.76 14.69
CA HIS A 49 -6.77 12.52 15.57
C HIS A 49 -5.29 12.31 15.23
N GLN A 50 -4.90 11.12 14.75
CA GLN A 50 -3.54 10.91 14.21
C GLN A 50 -3.32 11.64 12.88
N ALA A 51 -4.32 11.66 12.01
CA ALA A 51 -4.25 12.27 10.69
C ALA A 51 -4.17 13.80 10.71
N GLU A 52 -4.74 14.46 11.73
CA GLU A 52 -4.58 15.91 11.96
C GLU A 52 -3.12 16.32 12.12
N ARG A 53 -2.31 15.46 12.74
CA ARG A 53 -0.88 15.74 13.00
C ARG A 53 0.01 15.48 11.80
N LEU A 54 -0.51 14.88 10.73
CA LEU A 54 0.25 14.60 9.53
C LEU A 54 0.48 15.89 8.72
N LYS A 55 1.70 16.12 8.25
CA LYS A 55 2.00 17.21 7.31
C LYS A 55 1.84 16.78 5.85
N ALA A 56 2.06 15.51 5.57
CA ALA A 56 1.96 14.89 4.25
C ALA A 56 1.23 13.54 4.34
N PRO A 57 0.70 13.01 3.21
CA PRO A 57 0.21 11.63 3.15
C PRO A 57 1.28 10.62 3.56
N VAL A 58 0.88 9.55 4.24
CA VAL A 58 1.75 8.43 4.60
C VAL A 58 1.93 7.54 3.36
N PRO A 59 3.16 7.17 2.97
CA PRO A 59 3.35 6.25 1.86
C PRO A 59 2.73 4.89 2.20
N VAL A 60 1.82 4.42 1.34
CA VAL A 60 1.22 3.08 1.46
C VAL A 60 2.23 2.08 0.89
N VAL A 61 3.22 1.70 1.70
CA VAL A 61 4.14 0.63 1.34
C VAL A 61 3.49 -0.67 1.75
N THR A 62 2.95 -1.41 0.79
CA THR A 62 2.55 -2.81 1.02
C THR A 62 3.75 -3.56 1.55
N ALA A 63 3.57 -4.28 2.67
CA ALA A 63 4.65 -5.06 3.25
C ALA A 63 5.20 -6.03 2.19
N LYS A 64 6.51 -5.95 1.93
CA LYS A 64 7.17 -6.88 1.01
C LYS A 64 7.28 -8.22 1.71
N ILE A 65 6.60 -9.23 1.19
CA ILE A 65 6.76 -10.62 1.64
C ILE A 65 7.80 -11.33 0.76
N PRO A 66 8.60 -12.26 1.32
CA PRO A 66 9.47 -13.10 0.50
C PRO A 66 8.61 -13.99 -0.41
N PHE A 67 8.88 -13.96 -1.69
CA PHE A 67 8.26 -14.82 -2.70
C PHE A 67 9.35 -15.63 -3.39
N THR A 68 9.34 -16.95 -3.20
CA THR A 68 10.38 -17.85 -3.71
C THR A 68 9.83 -18.69 -4.85
N VAL A 69 10.52 -18.68 -5.99
CA VAL A 69 10.17 -19.48 -7.18
C VAL A 69 11.41 -20.18 -7.71
N LYS A 70 11.21 -21.34 -8.34
CA LYS A 70 12.26 -22.01 -9.10
C LYS A 70 12.38 -21.37 -10.48
N LEU A 71 13.59 -21.01 -10.89
CA LEU A 71 13.90 -20.46 -12.20
C LEU A 71 15.12 -21.18 -12.78
N PRO A 72 15.24 -21.26 -14.12
CA PRO A 72 16.46 -21.79 -14.75
C PRO A 72 17.70 -21.01 -14.32
N GLU A 73 18.81 -21.70 -14.05
CA GLU A 73 20.05 -21.10 -13.57
C GLU A 73 20.54 -19.96 -14.48
N ASN A 74 20.48 -20.18 -15.80
CA ASN A 74 20.87 -19.19 -16.80
C ASN A 74 20.05 -17.89 -16.70
N LEU A 75 18.76 -17.98 -16.37
CA LEU A 75 17.90 -16.81 -16.18
C LEU A 75 18.29 -16.05 -14.90
N VAL A 76 18.55 -16.75 -13.80
CA VAL A 76 19.01 -16.14 -12.55
C VAL A 76 20.33 -15.42 -12.73
N LYS A 77 21.30 -16.03 -13.44
CA LYS A 77 22.59 -15.39 -13.76
C LYS A 77 22.42 -14.11 -14.59
N ARG A 78 21.53 -14.13 -15.60
CA ARG A 78 21.22 -12.95 -16.42
C ARG A 78 20.58 -11.83 -15.59
N LEU A 79 19.60 -12.15 -14.75
CA LEU A 79 18.96 -11.20 -13.83
C LEU A 79 19.98 -10.54 -12.90
N ARG A 80 20.83 -11.32 -12.23
CA ARG A 80 21.86 -10.77 -11.33
C ARG A 80 22.84 -9.84 -12.05
N ARG A 81 23.22 -10.17 -13.30
CA ARG A 81 24.10 -9.32 -14.10
C ARG A 81 23.42 -8.01 -14.50
N TYR A 82 22.14 -8.06 -14.83
CA TYR A 82 21.34 -6.88 -15.16
C TYR A 82 21.24 -5.92 -13.96
N VAL A 83 20.83 -6.44 -12.80
CA VAL A 83 20.69 -5.72 -11.53
C VAL A 83 22.00 -5.03 -11.14
N LYS A 84 23.15 -5.71 -11.29
CA LYS A 84 24.47 -5.12 -11.04
C LYS A 84 24.80 -3.92 -11.94
N ARG A 85 24.29 -3.88 -13.18
CA ARG A 85 24.54 -2.80 -14.14
C ARG A 85 23.56 -1.64 -13.98
N SER A 86 22.32 -1.91 -13.58
CA SER A 86 21.25 -0.93 -13.54
C SER A 86 21.09 -0.20 -12.20
N CYS A 87 21.94 -0.48 -11.20
CA CYS A 87 21.82 0.02 -9.82
C CYS A 87 20.42 -0.20 -9.19
N SER A 88 19.65 -1.17 -9.70
CA SER A 88 18.34 -1.54 -9.17
C SER A 88 18.48 -2.76 -8.27
N THR A 89 17.48 -3.07 -7.45
CA THR A 89 17.45 -4.32 -6.68
C THR A 89 16.75 -5.45 -7.46
N LEU A 90 17.07 -6.70 -7.13
CA LEU A 90 16.38 -7.87 -7.73
C LEU A 90 14.86 -7.79 -7.48
N SER A 91 14.46 -7.39 -6.28
CA SER A 91 13.05 -7.26 -5.90
C SER A 91 12.34 -6.19 -6.73
N GLU A 92 12.96 -5.05 -7.03
CA GLU A 92 12.38 -4.01 -7.89
C GLU A 92 12.17 -4.49 -9.32
N VAL A 93 13.22 -5.08 -9.92
CA VAL A 93 13.16 -5.58 -11.30
C VAL A 93 12.09 -6.66 -11.43
N VAL A 94 12.04 -7.59 -10.48
CA VAL A 94 11.02 -8.66 -10.48
C VAL A 94 9.63 -8.08 -10.26
N SER A 95 9.46 -7.13 -9.33
CA SER A 95 8.16 -6.50 -9.09
C SER A 95 7.63 -5.80 -10.34
N GLN A 96 8.47 -5.02 -11.02
CA GLN A 96 8.11 -4.34 -12.27
C GLN A 96 7.75 -5.33 -13.38
N ALA A 97 8.53 -6.41 -13.54
CA ALA A 97 8.26 -7.43 -14.55
C ALA A 97 6.91 -8.13 -14.30
N VAL A 98 6.60 -8.45 -13.05
CA VAL A 98 5.33 -9.09 -12.65
C VAL A 98 4.15 -8.15 -12.86
N ILE A 99 4.25 -6.88 -12.46
CA ILE A 99 3.20 -5.87 -12.70
C ILE A 99 2.93 -5.73 -14.19
N ALA A 100 3.98 -5.51 -14.99
CA ALA A 100 3.85 -5.37 -16.44
C ALA A 100 3.31 -6.62 -17.13
N TRP A 101 3.51 -7.81 -16.55
CA TRP A 101 2.93 -9.04 -17.05
C TRP A 101 1.44 -9.17 -16.69
N LEU A 102 1.05 -8.85 -15.46
CA LEU A 102 -0.34 -8.87 -15.01
C LEU A 102 -1.21 -7.83 -15.73
N ASP A 103 -0.69 -6.62 -15.95
CA ASP A 103 -1.43 -5.55 -16.63
C ASP A 103 -1.69 -5.89 -18.11
N ARG A 104 -0.77 -6.59 -18.77
CA ARG A 104 -0.98 -7.10 -20.14
C ARG A 104 -2.12 -8.11 -20.24
N GLY A 105 -2.45 -8.81 -19.16
CA GLY A 105 -3.56 -9.76 -19.10
C GLY A 105 -4.94 -9.11 -18.91
N ARG A 106 -5.00 -7.85 -18.50
CA ARG A 106 -6.25 -7.13 -18.19
C ARG A 106 -6.89 -6.37 -19.36
N GLY A 107 -6.21 -6.28 -20.52
CA GLY A 107 -6.67 -5.54 -21.70
C GLY A 107 -7.58 -6.30 -22.68
N ARG A 108 -8.21 -7.40 -22.26
CA ARG A 108 -9.22 -8.12 -23.04
C ARG A 108 -10.48 -8.31 -22.20
N GLY A 109 -11.35 -7.32 -22.23
CA GLY A 109 -12.67 -7.30 -21.60
C GLY A 109 -13.42 -6.08 -22.08
#